data_AF-A0A956DJV3-F1
#
_entry.id   AF-A0A956DJV3-F1
#
_cell.length_a   1.000
_cell.length_b   1.000
_cell.length_c   1.000
_cell.angle_alpha   90.00
_cell.angle_beta   90.00
_cell.angle_gamma   90.00
#
_symmetry.space_group_name_H-M   'P 1'
#
loop_
_entity.id
_entity.type
_entity.pdbx_description
1 polymer ?
#
loop_
_entity_poly.entity_id
_entity_poly.type
_entity_poly.pdbx_seq_one_letter_code
_entity_poly.pdbx_strand_id
1 'polypeptide(L)'
;GGNAGAGGAGACGSVEPPGPPSTTDPGSDVEIVVALRSMDFGETLDTQEGPTVGVNLDKECTCDGGEPTCSTVGSMPEDCDGPGGRDNAVARFFNNLNLFESEAFSSEVQSQKAEAGDFSMLFRITGYNGQANDQQVTVAIYSSPGFSSNPCLPNPAPQWDGSDEWPVDVTSLNPPMGAGGNMGAGGGCGAAGPAEPGYDVLDARFSSDLGYVTNHVLVANLPDSELVFSSKLSADPITLVGGFVMGTLVNEGQGWALRGALLTGRWPLSEIFSLIGSVESAGMPLCTDNLLYPPIKTVLCNYPDITASVAGPATPCDSLSFGMAFEAEPAKLGIAVPPDPPTVAECPPGTDPADVSADPVSADPVSADPVSADPVSANLVHPKGGDDVARLETAVDEALVRGAAGDERARPALGILGHAGQAHELRLGGGEDLSARRFERVLRQQLALVGTGGEKHFEQQHRRTFRRERFSRSGGRVGRRVRAGLARVAASRGIVPREDDGEDHEGRPKGR
;
A
#
# COMPACT_ATOMS: atom_id res chain seq x y z
N GLY A 1 -14.30 -53.16 -2.42
CA GLY A 1 -13.58 -52.83 -1.17
C GLY A 1 -12.75 -51.60 -1.46
N GLY A 2 -13.23 -50.43 -1.02
CA GLY A 2 -12.53 -49.16 -1.20
C GLY A 2 -11.57 -48.95 -0.04
N ASN A 3 -10.29 -48.78 -0.37
CA ASN A 3 -9.23 -48.52 0.59
C ASN A 3 -9.27 -47.02 0.93
N ALA A 4 -9.82 -46.67 2.09
CA ALA A 4 -9.71 -45.33 2.66
C ALA A 4 -8.27 -45.14 3.13
N GLY A 5 -7.47 -44.46 2.33
CA GLY A 5 -6.10 -44.07 2.69
C GLY A 5 -6.11 -43.12 3.88
N ALA A 6 -5.27 -43.40 4.87
CA ALA A 6 -5.06 -42.58 6.04
C ALA A 6 -4.61 -41.17 5.64
N GLY A 7 -5.32 -40.15 6.15
CA GLY A 7 -4.95 -38.74 5.98
C GLY A 7 -3.60 -38.47 6.63
N GLY A 8 -2.61 -38.17 5.78
CA GLY A 8 -1.34 -37.63 6.22
C GLY A 8 -1.52 -36.19 6.68
N ALA A 9 -1.11 -35.91 7.91
CA ALA A 9 -0.76 -34.56 8.33
C ALA A 9 0.42 -34.09 7.45
N GLY A 10 0.44 -32.88 6.91
CA GLY A 10 -0.63 -31.92 6.67
C GLY A 10 -0.11 -31.13 5.48
N ALA A 11 -0.59 -31.44 4.29
CA ALA A 11 -0.34 -30.57 3.15
C ALA A 11 -1.00 -29.24 3.52
N CYS A 12 -0.18 -28.22 3.76
CA CYS A 12 -0.64 -26.84 3.86
C CYS A 12 -1.62 -26.62 2.71
N GLY A 13 -2.84 -26.18 3.05
CA GLY A 13 -3.95 -26.11 2.11
C GLY A 13 -3.71 -25.01 1.09
N SER A 14 -2.80 -25.28 0.13
CA SER A 14 -2.27 -24.32 -0.82
C SER A 14 -3.39 -23.59 -1.52
N VAL A 15 -3.37 -22.27 -1.46
CA VAL A 15 -4.33 -21.43 -2.15
C VAL A 15 -3.84 -21.25 -3.57
N GLU A 16 -4.35 -22.11 -4.44
CA GLU A 16 -4.11 -22.07 -5.88
C GLU A 16 -5.34 -21.54 -6.63
N PRO A 17 -5.14 -20.92 -7.81
CA PRO A 17 -6.24 -20.65 -8.72
C PRO A 17 -6.99 -21.94 -9.07
N PRO A 18 -8.33 -21.91 -9.19
CA PRO A 18 -9.08 -23.08 -9.61
C PRO A 18 -8.66 -23.47 -11.03
N GLY A 19 -8.44 -24.76 -11.30
CA GLY A 19 -8.04 -25.22 -12.63
C GLY A 19 -9.09 -24.94 -13.74
N PRO A 20 -8.66 -24.95 -15.01
CA PRO A 20 -9.54 -24.69 -16.15
C PRO A 20 -10.68 -25.71 -16.23
N PRO A 21 -11.87 -25.31 -16.74
CA PRO A 21 -12.99 -26.22 -16.85
C PRO A 21 -12.73 -27.28 -17.94
N SER A 22 -13.33 -28.46 -17.79
CA SER A 22 -13.18 -29.56 -18.75
C SER A 22 -13.99 -29.37 -20.03
N THR A 23 -14.97 -28.47 -20.03
CA THR A 23 -15.84 -28.15 -21.17
C THR A 23 -16.25 -26.68 -21.16
N THR A 24 -16.48 -26.10 -22.34
CA THR A 24 -17.14 -24.80 -22.51
C THR A 24 -18.66 -24.99 -22.51
N ASP A 25 -19.36 -24.21 -21.67
CA ASP A 25 -20.81 -24.18 -21.67
C ASP A 25 -21.36 -23.46 -22.92
N PRO A 26 -22.53 -23.84 -23.45
CA PRO A 26 -23.10 -23.16 -24.61
C PRO A 26 -23.58 -21.75 -24.24
N GLY A 27 -23.06 -20.72 -24.90
CA GLY A 27 -23.39 -19.32 -24.64
C GLY A 27 -23.23 -18.42 -25.85
N SER A 28 -23.30 -17.11 -25.63
CA SER A 28 -23.07 -16.08 -26.65
C SER A 28 -21.82 -15.29 -26.29
N ASP A 29 -21.08 -14.82 -27.28
CA ASP A 29 -19.92 -13.96 -27.04
C ASP A 29 -20.35 -12.67 -26.32
N VAL A 30 -19.68 -12.38 -25.21
CA VAL A 30 -19.88 -11.21 -24.35
C VAL A 30 -18.52 -10.57 -24.11
N GLU A 31 -18.45 -9.28 -24.40
CA GLU A 31 -17.32 -8.45 -24.01
C GLU A 31 -17.60 -7.82 -22.64
N ILE A 32 -16.60 -7.87 -21.76
CA ILE A 32 -16.64 -7.28 -20.43
C ILE A 32 -15.50 -6.28 -20.35
N VAL A 33 -15.81 -5.08 -19.87
CA VAL A 33 -14.80 -4.11 -19.43
C VAL A 33 -15.16 -3.72 -18.01
N VAL A 34 -14.20 -3.86 -17.09
CA VAL A 34 -14.34 -3.44 -15.70
C VAL A 34 -13.21 -2.51 -15.29
N ALA A 35 -13.52 -1.57 -14.40
CA ALA A 35 -12.57 -0.64 -13.81
C ALA A 35 -12.40 -0.93 -12.32
N LEU A 36 -11.15 -1.04 -11.87
CA LEU A 36 -10.82 -1.14 -10.45
C LEU A 36 -11.38 0.06 -9.68
N ARG A 37 -12.08 -0.24 -8.58
CA ARG A 37 -12.70 0.74 -7.69
C ARG A 37 -12.05 0.79 -6.31
N SER A 38 -11.71 -0.36 -5.76
CA SER A 38 -11.04 -0.48 -4.46
C SER A 38 -10.01 -1.61 -4.49
N MET A 39 -8.98 -1.48 -3.65
CA MET A 39 -7.90 -2.45 -3.54
C MET A 39 -7.45 -2.64 -2.08
N ASP A 40 -6.88 -3.81 -1.82
CA ASP A 40 -6.30 -4.21 -0.54
C ASP A 40 -5.01 -5.00 -0.79
N PHE A 41 -3.86 -4.42 -0.43
CA PHE A 41 -2.54 -5.04 -0.48
C PHE A 41 -2.32 -6.05 0.66
N GLY A 42 -3.24 -6.14 1.61
CA GLY A 42 -3.12 -7.03 2.77
C GLY A 42 -2.22 -6.48 3.88
N GLU A 43 -1.94 -5.16 3.88
CA GLU A 43 -1.05 -4.54 4.87
C GLU A 43 -1.64 -4.51 6.28
N THR A 44 -2.96 -4.70 6.43
CA THR A 44 -3.59 -4.94 7.73
C THR A 44 -3.28 -6.35 8.22
N LEU A 45 -2.03 -6.58 8.59
CA LEU A 45 -1.59 -7.81 9.21
C LEU A 45 -2.14 -7.84 10.64
N ASP A 46 -3.17 -8.63 10.90
CA ASP A 46 -3.32 -9.17 12.25
C ASP A 46 -2.12 -10.09 12.45
N THR A 47 -1.12 -9.58 13.17
CA THR A 47 0.27 -10.07 13.24
C THR A 47 0.47 -11.55 13.62
N GLN A 48 -0.61 -12.30 13.84
CA GLN A 48 -0.56 -13.73 14.15
C GLN A 48 -0.97 -14.64 12.99
N GLU A 49 -1.72 -14.16 12.00
CA GLU A 49 -2.29 -15.01 10.95
C GLU A 49 -1.63 -14.81 9.58
N GLY A 50 -0.58 -14.01 9.44
CA GLY A 50 0.13 -13.82 8.16
C GLY A 50 -0.71 -13.09 7.08
N PRO A 51 -0.22 -13.00 5.82
CA PRO A 51 -0.96 -12.36 4.75
C PRO A 51 -2.24 -13.14 4.38
N THR A 52 -3.37 -12.42 4.32
CA THR A 52 -4.68 -12.97 3.91
C THR A 52 -4.94 -12.79 2.41
N VAL A 53 -4.22 -11.86 1.79
CA VAL A 53 -4.24 -11.56 0.35
C VAL A 53 -3.04 -12.22 -0.31
N GLY A 54 -3.25 -12.83 -1.49
CA GLY A 54 -2.20 -13.51 -2.24
C GLY A 54 -2.57 -14.96 -2.56
N VAL A 55 -1.65 -15.66 -3.20
CA VAL A 55 -1.73 -17.09 -3.55
C VAL A 55 -0.36 -17.72 -3.30
N ASN A 56 -0.28 -19.03 -3.44
CA ASN A 56 1.00 -19.71 -3.44
C ASN A 56 1.68 -19.58 -4.82
N LEU A 57 2.65 -18.67 -4.93
CA LEU A 57 3.40 -18.32 -6.15
C LEU A 57 4.60 -19.22 -6.38
N ASP A 58 5.15 -19.84 -5.34
CA ASP A 58 6.32 -20.71 -5.43
C ASP A 58 5.99 -22.22 -5.28
N LYS A 59 4.75 -22.51 -4.90
CA LYS A 59 4.15 -23.84 -4.68
C LYS A 59 4.69 -24.60 -3.48
N GLU A 60 5.42 -23.91 -2.61
CA GLU A 60 5.88 -24.44 -1.34
C GLU A 60 5.08 -23.81 -0.21
N CYS A 61 5.15 -24.39 0.98
CA CYS A 61 4.58 -23.77 2.18
C CYS A 61 5.71 -23.58 3.19
N THR A 62 6.42 -22.47 3.05
CA THR A 62 7.52 -22.09 3.92
C THR A 62 7.03 -22.07 5.37
N CYS A 63 7.84 -22.61 6.29
CA CYS A 63 7.54 -22.79 7.72
C CYS A 63 6.52 -23.87 8.11
N ASP A 64 5.70 -24.40 7.18
CA ASP A 64 4.82 -25.57 7.42
C ASP A 64 5.46 -26.89 6.95
N GLY A 65 6.79 -26.93 6.93
CA GLY A 65 7.59 -28.08 6.51
C GLY A 65 8.01 -28.06 5.03
N GLY A 66 7.65 -27.00 4.28
CA GLY A 66 8.23 -26.70 2.97
C GLY A 66 9.68 -26.23 3.09
N GLU A 67 10.47 -26.48 2.06
CA GLU A 67 11.82 -25.92 1.92
C GLU A 67 11.72 -24.52 1.27
N PRO A 68 12.55 -23.55 1.66
CA PRO A 68 12.56 -22.25 1.01
C PRO A 68 12.93 -22.38 -0.47
N THR A 69 12.28 -21.62 -1.34
CA THR A 69 12.54 -21.70 -2.80
C THR A 69 13.75 -20.87 -3.25
N CYS A 70 14.22 -19.95 -2.41
CA CYS A 70 15.43 -19.17 -2.58
C CYS A 70 16.10 -18.86 -1.23
N SER A 71 17.36 -18.43 -1.26
CA SER A 71 18.09 -18.04 -0.06
C SER A 71 17.82 -16.57 0.27
N THR A 72 17.32 -16.30 1.46
CA THR A 72 17.17 -14.92 1.95
C THR A 72 18.52 -14.36 2.40
N VAL A 73 18.77 -13.09 2.12
CA VAL A 73 19.97 -12.37 2.55
C VAL A 73 19.61 -11.52 3.76
N GLY A 74 19.67 -12.08 4.96
CA GLY A 74 19.37 -11.31 6.16
C GLY A 74 19.19 -12.13 7.43
N SER A 75 18.99 -11.41 8.54
CA SER A 75 18.67 -11.97 9.85
C SER A 75 17.20 -11.82 10.22
N MET A 76 16.34 -11.50 9.24
CA MET A 76 14.91 -11.45 9.49
C MET A 76 14.42 -12.84 9.92
N PRO A 77 13.44 -12.92 10.85
CA PRO A 77 12.76 -14.16 11.15
C PRO A 77 12.32 -14.81 9.84
N GLU A 78 12.45 -16.13 9.76
CA GLU A 78 12.03 -16.97 8.63
C GLU A 78 10.77 -16.39 7.99
N ASP A 79 10.86 -15.96 6.72
CA ASP A 79 9.75 -15.36 6.00
C ASP A 79 8.73 -16.45 5.71
N CYS A 80 7.85 -16.67 6.68
CA CYS A 80 6.82 -17.67 6.58
C CYS A 80 5.68 -17.20 5.67
N ASP A 81 5.14 -18.15 4.91
CA ASP A 81 3.98 -17.91 4.09
C ASP A 81 2.75 -17.69 4.97
N GLY A 82 1.74 -17.03 4.40
CA GLY A 82 0.43 -16.92 5.02
C GLY A 82 -0.34 -18.26 4.99
N PRO A 83 -1.51 -18.30 5.65
CA PRO A 83 -2.39 -19.46 5.70
C PRO A 83 -2.72 -19.99 4.30
N GLY A 84 -2.35 -21.25 4.09
CA GLY A 84 -2.48 -21.90 2.79
C GLY A 84 -1.36 -21.52 1.81
N GLY A 85 -0.15 -21.24 2.31
CA GLY A 85 1.03 -20.98 1.50
C GLY A 85 0.91 -19.67 0.73
N ARG A 86 0.27 -18.64 1.30
CA ARG A 86 0.06 -17.38 0.58
C ARG A 86 1.32 -16.52 0.62
N ASP A 87 1.78 -16.13 -0.56
CA ASP A 87 2.92 -15.24 -0.73
C ASP A 87 2.43 -13.81 -0.93
N ASN A 88 2.87 -12.91 -0.04
CA ASN A 88 2.64 -11.46 -0.17
C ASN A 88 3.61 -10.65 0.71
N ALA A 89 4.91 -10.69 0.39
CA ALA A 89 5.93 -9.90 1.05
C ALA A 89 5.71 -8.39 0.86
N VAL A 90 5.07 -7.96 -0.23
CA VAL A 90 4.73 -6.55 -0.46
C VAL A 90 3.84 -5.99 0.66
N ALA A 91 2.87 -6.76 1.17
CA ALA A 91 2.05 -6.33 2.31
C ALA A 91 2.88 -5.97 3.55
N ARG A 92 3.87 -6.82 3.87
CA ARG A 92 4.79 -6.59 4.99
C ARG A 92 5.68 -5.38 4.72
N PHE A 93 6.19 -5.26 3.49
CA PHE A 93 6.99 -4.13 3.08
C PHE A 93 6.23 -2.80 3.23
N PHE A 94 5.00 -2.70 2.71
CA PHE A 94 4.17 -1.49 2.83
C PHE A 94 3.81 -1.17 4.27
N ASN A 95 3.49 -2.16 5.10
CA ASN A 95 3.25 -1.94 6.52
C ASN A 95 4.47 -1.32 7.24
N ASN A 96 5.69 -1.70 6.85
CA ASN A 96 6.91 -1.11 7.40
C ASN A 96 7.27 0.24 6.77
N LEU A 97 6.93 0.47 5.50
CA LEU A 97 7.09 1.78 4.87
C LEU A 97 6.19 2.85 5.49
N ASN A 98 5.01 2.48 5.98
CA ASN A 98 4.12 3.41 6.69
C ASN A 98 4.80 4.09 7.90
N LEU A 99 5.89 3.52 8.42
CA LEU A 99 6.72 4.16 9.45
C LEU A 99 7.44 5.43 8.96
N PHE A 100 7.58 5.60 7.65
CA PHE A 100 8.19 6.77 7.01
C PHE A 100 7.15 7.80 6.52
N GLU A 101 5.92 7.76 7.08
CA GLU A 101 4.82 8.69 6.79
C GLU A 101 4.34 8.72 5.32
N SER A 102 4.67 7.70 4.52
CA SER A 102 4.14 7.56 3.16
C SER A 102 2.81 6.81 3.16
N GLU A 103 1.72 7.48 3.54
CA GLU A 103 0.34 6.94 3.38
C GLU A 103 0.02 6.56 1.92
N ALA A 104 0.89 6.95 1.00
CA ALA A 104 0.78 6.71 -0.40
C ALA A 104 0.86 5.22 -0.82
N PHE A 105 1.27 4.30 0.06
CA PHE A 105 1.17 2.85 -0.19
C PHE A 105 0.05 2.15 0.61
N SER A 106 -0.80 2.91 1.31
CA SER A 106 -1.94 2.32 2.01
C SER A 106 -3.07 1.95 1.06
N SER A 107 -3.64 0.77 1.24
CA SER A 107 -4.87 0.30 0.57
C SER A 107 -6.03 1.25 0.76
N GLU A 108 -6.16 1.87 1.93
CA GLU A 108 -7.23 2.85 2.20
C GLU A 108 -7.06 4.08 1.32
N VAL A 109 -5.86 4.64 1.24
CA VAL A 109 -5.57 5.82 0.41
C VAL A 109 -5.71 5.51 -1.08
N GLN A 110 -5.16 4.38 -1.52
CA GLN A 110 -5.25 3.97 -2.92
C GLN A 110 -6.68 3.65 -3.34
N SER A 111 -7.46 2.99 -2.48
CA SER A 111 -8.90 2.79 -2.71
C SER A 111 -9.68 4.11 -2.78
N GLN A 112 -9.38 5.08 -1.91
CA GLN A 112 -10.05 6.39 -1.95
C GLN A 112 -9.77 7.14 -3.25
N LYS A 113 -8.54 7.07 -3.75
CA LYS A 113 -8.15 7.68 -5.04
C LYS A 113 -8.81 6.97 -6.22
N ALA A 114 -8.83 5.64 -6.23
CA ALA A 114 -9.51 4.87 -7.27
C ALA A 114 -11.02 5.20 -7.28
N GLU A 115 -11.67 5.18 -6.11
CA GLU A 115 -13.08 5.58 -5.92
C GLU A 115 -13.37 6.99 -6.43
N ALA A 116 -12.45 7.94 -6.19
CA ALA A 116 -12.57 9.32 -6.63
C ALA A 116 -12.34 9.50 -8.15
N GLY A 117 -11.84 8.48 -8.83
CA GLY A 117 -11.51 8.52 -10.25
C GLY A 117 -10.17 9.17 -10.55
N ASP A 118 -9.27 9.29 -9.56
CA ASP A 118 -7.91 9.77 -9.76
C ASP A 118 -7.10 8.78 -10.62
N PHE A 119 -7.51 7.50 -10.63
CA PHE A 119 -7.00 6.45 -11.51
C PHE A 119 -7.87 5.21 -11.50
N SER A 120 -7.54 4.30 -12.42
CA SER A 120 -8.03 2.93 -12.34
C SER A 120 -7.10 1.97 -13.10
N MET A 121 -7.30 0.68 -12.88
CA MET A 121 -6.82 -0.38 -13.76
C MET A 121 -8.05 -0.98 -14.46
N LEU A 122 -8.01 -1.05 -15.78
CA LEU A 122 -9.10 -1.58 -16.59
C LEU A 122 -8.77 -3.00 -17.01
N PHE A 123 -9.75 -3.89 -16.87
CA PHE A 123 -9.66 -5.27 -17.34
C PHE A 123 -10.69 -5.47 -18.45
N ARG A 124 -10.23 -5.84 -19.64
CA ARG A 124 -11.08 -6.20 -20.77
C ARG A 124 -11.03 -7.70 -20.97
N ILE A 125 -12.20 -8.34 -20.92
CA ILE A 125 -12.37 -9.77 -21.17
C ILE A 125 -13.17 -9.94 -22.46
N THR A 126 -12.60 -10.64 -23.43
CA THR A 126 -13.23 -10.95 -24.73
C THR A 126 -13.27 -12.45 -24.99
N GLY A 127 -14.21 -12.90 -25.81
CA GLY A 127 -14.40 -14.32 -26.12
C GLY A 127 -15.17 -15.09 -25.05
N TYR A 128 -15.63 -14.43 -23.99
CA TYR A 128 -16.39 -15.05 -22.91
C TYR A 128 -17.83 -15.35 -23.35
N ASN A 129 -18.28 -16.59 -23.16
CA ASN A 129 -19.62 -17.06 -23.54
C ASN A 129 -20.77 -16.60 -22.60
N GLY A 130 -20.48 -15.86 -21.53
CA GLY A 130 -21.46 -15.43 -20.52
C GLY A 130 -21.94 -16.53 -19.55
N GLN A 131 -21.34 -17.72 -19.56
CA GLN A 131 -21.73 -18.88 -18.77
C GLN A 131 -20.73 -19.20 -17.64
N ALA A 132 -21.08 -20.16 -16.78
CA ALA A 132 -20.23 -20.53 -15.65
C ALA A 132 -18.87 -21.07 -16.06
N ASN A 133 -18.79 -21.79 -17.18
CA ASN A 133 -17.55 -22.40 -17.65
C ASN A 133 -17.23 -21.99 -19.08
N ASP A 134 -16.01 -21.47 -19.26
CA ASP A 134 -15.43 -21.17 -20.56
C ASP A 134 -13.95 -21.56 -20.56
N GLN A 135 -13.54 -22.39 -21.51
CA GLN A 135 -12.18 -22.91 -21.59
C GLN A 135 -11.16 -21.88 -22.07
N GLN A 136 -11.62 -20.82 -22.73
CA GLN A 136 -10.73 -19.82 -23.29
C GLN A 136 -11.38 -18.46 -23.31
N VAL A 137 -10.71 -17.48 -22.70
CA VAL A 137 -11.00 -16.06 -22.84
C VAL A 137 -9.69 -15.30 -23.03
N THR A 138 -9.76 -14.15 -23.68
CA THR A 138 -8.64 -13.21 -23.73
C THR A 138 -8.87 -12.15 -22.66
N VAL A 139 -7.84 -11.90 -21.85
CA VAL A 139 -7.84 -10.82 -20.84
C VAL A 139 -6.75 -9.82 -21.20
N ALA A 140 -7.13 -8.54 -21.27
CA ALA A 140 -6.22 -7.42 -21.43
C ALA A 140 -6.30 -6.47 -20.24
N ILE A 141 -5.16 -5.89 -19.87
CA ILE A 141 -5.04 -4.90 -18.79
C ILE A 141 -4.61 -3.55 -19.36
N TYR A 142 -5.23 -2.50 -18.85
CA TYR A 142 -4.87 -1.12 -19.17
C TYR A 142 -4.71 -0.30 -17.90
N SER A 143 -3.71 0.56 -17.89
CA SER A 143 -3.60 1.63 -16.91
C SER A 143 -4.48 2.81 -17.33
N SER A 144 -5.18 3.42 -16.37
CA SER A 144 -5.95 4.64 -16.58
C SER A 144 -5.43 5.74 -15.65
N PRO A 145 -5.03 6.91 -16.18
CA PRO A 145 -4.60 8.05 -15.37
C PRO A 145 -5.77 8.81 -14.73
N GLY A 146 -6.99 8.27 -14.79
CA GLY A 146 -8.16 8.84 -14.13
C GLY A 146 -8.91 9.88 -14.97
N PHE A 147 -10.06 10.32 -14.45
CA PHE A 147 -10.98 11.21 -15.14
C PHE A 147 -10.44 12.62 -15.34
N SER A 148 -9.58 13.10 -14.43
CA SER A 148 -8.96 14.42 -14.54
C SER A 148 -8.05 14.56 -15.75
N SER A 149 -7.49 13.44 -16.22
CA SER A 149 -6.60 13.39 -17.38
C SER A 149 -7.37 13.24 -18.69
N ASN A 150 -8.70 13.12 -18.64
CA ASN A 150 -9.54 13.16 -19.83
C ASN A 150 -9.94 14.62 -20.17
N PRO A 151 -9.30 15.27 -21.16
CA PRO A 151 -9.63 16.65 -21.52
C PRO A 151 -11.06 16.81 -22.07
N CYS A 152 -11.73 15.70 -22.40
CA CYS A 152 -13.07 15.67 -22.97
C CYS A 152 -14.19 15.70 -21.94
N LEU A 153 -13.91 15.29 -20.71
CA LEU A 153 -14.90 15.22 -19.64
C LEU A 153 -14.58 16.37 -18.68
N PRO A 154 -15.50 17.33 -18.43
CA PRO A 154 -15.30 18.35 -17.41
C PRO A 154 -15.37 17.68 -16.03
N ASN A 155 -14.26 17.05 -15.64
CA ASN A 155 -13.93 16.43 -14.36
C ASN A 155 -15.13 15.89 -13.54
N PRO A 156 -15.97 14.98 -14.08
CA PRO A 156 -16.91 14.26 -13.25
C PRO A 156 -16.17 13.16 -12.49
N ALA A 157 -16.48 13.01 -11.20
CA ALA A 157 -16.18 11.77 -10.50
C ALA A 157 -16.89 10.59 -11.20
N PRO A 158 -16.33 9.36 -11.18
CA PRO A 158 -16.98 8.18 -11.73
C PRO A 158 -18.35 7.96 -11.09
N GLN A 159 -19.31 7.51 -11.89
CA GLN A 159 -20.66 7.19 -11.39
C GLN A 159 -20.77 5.75 -10.89
N TRP A 160 -19.84 4.88 -11.31
CA TRP A 160 -19.81 3.44 -11.02
C TRP A 160 -21.09 2.72 -11.45
N ASP A 161 -21.67 3.14 -12.58
CA ASP A 161 -22.94 2.65 -13.11
C ASP A 161 -22.79 1.89 -14.45
N GLY A 162 -21.56 1.63 -14.88
CA GLY A 162 -21.25 1.01 -16.17
C GLY A 162 -21.21 1.97 -17.37
N SER A 163 -21.58 3.23 -17.19
CA SER A 163 -21.50 4.23 -18.26
C SER A 163 -20.14 4.93 -18.37
N ASP A 164 -19.30 4.78 -17.34
CA ASP A 164 -17.99 5.41 -17.19
C ASP A 164 -17.00 5.02 -18.30
N GLU A 165 -16.53 6.02 -19.06
CA GLU A 165 -15.50 5.88 -20.10
C GLU A 165 -14.15 6.35 -19.56
N TRP A 166 -13.28 5.39 -19.22
CA TRP A 166 -11.98 5.67 -18.61
C TRP A 166 -10.92 5.92 -19.68
N PRO A 167 -10.15 7.02 -19.60
CA PRO A 167 -9.04 7.22 -20.52
C PRO A 167 -8.00 6.11 -20.34
N VAL A 168 -7.38 5.70 -21.44
CA VAL A 168 -6.38 4.62 -21.48
C VAL A 168 -5.01 5.23 -21.67
N ASP A 169 -4.06 4.91 -20.79
CA ASP A 169 -2.68 5.31 -20.97
C ASP A 169 -2.06 4.63 -22.21
N VAL A 170 -1.48 5.40 -23.13
CA VAL A 170 -0.83 4.87 -24.35
C VAL A 170 0.34 3.91 -24.05
N THR A 171 0.92 3.95 -22.85
CA THR A 171 1.91 2.97 -22.39
C THR A 171 1.32 1.56 -22.29
N SER A 172 0.02 1.43 -22.08
CA SER A 172 -0.71 0.16 -22.06
C SER A 172 -1.12 -0.34 -23.45
N LEU A 173 -0.77 0.38 -24.51
CA LEU A 173 -1.14 0.06 -25.89
C LEU A 173 0.08 -0.29 -26.74
N ASN A 174 -0.15 -1.13 -27.76
CA ASN A 174 0.86 -1.35 -28.80
C ASN A 174 1.04 -0.07 -29.62
N PRO A 175 2.29 0.34 -29.91
CA PRO A 175 2.52 1.52 -30.73
C PRO A 175 1.99 1.27 -32.15
N PRO A 176 1.38 2.28 -32.81
CA PRO A 176 0.86 2.12 -34.16
C PRO A 176 1.93 1.64 -35.13
N MET A 177 1.63 0.58 -35.88
CA MET A 177 2.51 0.08 -36.94
C MET A 177 2.78 1.19 -37.96
N GLY A 178 4.02 1.69 -38.00
CA GLY A 178 4.45 2.73 -38.94
C GLY A 178 4.65 4.13 -38.35
N ALA A 179 4.57 4.30 -37.02
CA ALA A 179 4.86 5.57 -36.33
C ALA A 179 6.37 5.93 -36.26
N GLY A 180 7.09 5.76 -37.37
CA GLY A 180 8.42 6.37 -37.56
C GLY A 180 8.35 7.84 -38.00
N GLY A 181 7.14 8.39 -38.12
CA GLY A 181 6.88 9.78 -38.45
C GLY A 181 6.55 10.57 -37.19
N ASN A 182 7.10 11.79 -37.10
CA ASN A 182 6.83 12.80 -36.08
C ASN A 182 5.30 12.98 -35.93
N MET A 183 4.67 12.28 -34.98
CA MET A 183 3.22 12.31 -34.78
C MET A 183 2.89 13.64 -34.13
N GLY A 184 2.39 14.56 -34.94
CA GLY A 184 1.87 15.83 -34.45
C GLY A 184 0.63 15.56 -33.60
N ALA A 185 0.70 16.00 -32.35
CA ALA A 185 -0.39 15.89 -31.40
C ALA A 185 -1.69 16.51 -31.96
N GLY A 186 -2.71 15.70 -32.24
CA GLY A 186 -4.04 16.16 -32.65
C GLY A 186 -5.03 14.99 -32.65
N GLY A 187 -6.22 15.05 -32.07
CA GLY A 187 -7.06 16.17 -31.62
C GLY A 187 -8.17 15.60 -30.72
N GLY A 188 -8.56 16.35 -29.71
CA GLY A 188 -9.52 15.97 -28.69
C GLY A 188 -10.83 16.69 -28.86
N CYS A 189 -11.66 16.53 -27.84
CA CYS A 189 -13.09 16.73 -27.91
C CYS A 189 -13.50 18.16 -28.28
N GLY A 190 -13.94 18.31 -29.52
CA GLY A 190 -14.62 19.51 -30.03
C GLY A 190 -13.77 20.78 -30.17
N ALA A 191 -12.63 20.92 -29.48
CA ALA A 191 -11.71 22.04 -29.64
C ALA A 191 -10.29 21.75 -29.09
N ALA A 192 -9.38 21.33 -29.97
CA ALA A 192 -7.93 21.60 -29.92
C ALA A 192 -7.12 21.29 -28.63
N GLY A 193 -7.21 20.07 -28.09
CA GLY A 193 -6.13 19.45 -27.28
C GLY A 193 -6.07 17.95 -27.61
N PRO A 194 -4.92 17.29 -27.77
CA PRO A 194 -4.79 16.12 -28.64
C PRO A 194 -5.15 14.79 -27.98
N ALA A 195 -6.09 14.04 -28.57
CA ALA A 195 -5.99 12.58 -28.54
C ALA A 195 -4.76 12.19 -29.38
N GLU A 196 -3.94 11.26 -28.93
CA GLU A 196 -2.76 10.82 -29.69
C GLU A 196 -3.20 10.10 -30.97
N PRO A 197 -2.93 10.65 -32.17
CA PRO A 197 -3.41 10.06 -33.41
C PRO A 197 -2.72 8.72 -33.66
N GLY A 198 -3.50 7.65 -33.69
CA GLY A 198 -3.06 6.35 -34.22
C GLY A 198 -3.03 5.19 -33.24
N TYR A 199 -3.19 5.43 -31.93
CA TYR A 199 -3.37 4.32 -30.99
C TYR A 199 -4.76 3.71 -31.12
N ASP A 200 -4.82 2.38 -31.22
CA ASP A 200 -6.07 1.62 -31.12
C ASP A 200 -6.23 1.17 -29.67
N VAL A 201 -7.25 1.68 -28.99
CA VAL A 201 -7.54 1.33 -27.58
C VAL A 201 -7.91 -0.14 -27.40
N LEU A 202 -8.20 -0.87 -28.49
CA LEU A 202 -8.46 -2.31 -28.47
C LEU A 202 -7.18 -3.15 -28.67
N ASP A 203 -6.06 -2.54 -29.04
CA ASP A 203 -4.76 -3.19 -29.27
C ASP A 203 -3.86 -3.06 -28.03
N ALA A 204 -4.25 -3.77 -26.97
CA ALA A 204 -3.54 -3.79 -25.70
C ALA A 204 -2.11 -4.32 -25.85
N ARG A 205 -1.16 -3.67 -25.17
CA ARG A 205 0.20 -4.21 -24.99
C ARG A 205 0.20 -5.43 -24.07
N PHE A 206 -0.59 -5.38 -23.00
CA PHE A 206 -0.63 -6.42 -21.97
C PHE A 206 -1.91 -7.24 -22.12
N SER A 207 -1.84 -8.31 -22.92
CA SER A 207 -2.95 -9.23 -23.15
C SER A 207 -2.52 -10.69 -23.05
N SER A 208 -3.46 -11.54 -22.64
CA SER A 208 -3.27 -12.98 -22.54
C SER A 208 -4.46 -13.73 -23.12
N ASP A 209 -4.17 -14.63 -24.06
CA ASP A 209 -5.14 -15.54 -24.68
C ASP A 209 -5.25 -16.90 -23.96
N LEU A 210 -4.63 -16.99 -22.77
CA LEU A 210 -4.58 -18.20 -21.93
C LEU A 210 -5.53 -18.11 -20.73
N GLY A 211 -6.45 -17.15 -20.72
CA GLY A 211 -7.48 -17.02 -19.70
C GLY A 211 -8.58 -18.06 -19.84
N TYR A 212 -9.30 -18.32 -18.76
CA TYR A 212 -10.50 -19.17 -18.73
C TYR A 212 -11.45 -18.72 -17.62
N VAL A 213 -12.68 -19.25 -17.64
CA VAL A 213 -13.68 -19.05 -16.59
C VAL A 213 -14.12 -20.41 -16.07
N THR A 214 -14.04 -20.65 -14.76
CA THR A 214 -14.45 -21.90 -14.12
C THR A 214 -15.39 -21.60 -12.95
N ASN A 215 -16.62 -22.11 -12.98
CA ASN A 215 -17.66 -21.77 -12.00
C ASN A 215 -17.80 -20.25 -11.75
N HIS A 216 -17.81 -19.44 -12.82
CA HIS A 216 -17.80 -17.97 -12.80
C HIS A 216 -16.53 -17.32 -12.25
N VAL A 217 -15.48 -18.08 -11.93
CA VAL A 217 -14.17 -17.51 -11.56
C VAL A 217 -13.34 -17.34 -12.82
N LEU A 218 -13.09 -16.09 -13.21
CA LEU A 218 -12.09 -15.73 -14.20
C LEU A 218 -10.70 -16.08 -13.65
N VAL A 219 -9.85 -16.67 -14.47
CA VAL A 219 -8.43 -16.84 -14.21
C VAL A 219 -7.68 -16.53 -15.50
N ALA A 220 -6.67 -15.67 -15.44
CA ALA A 220 -5.82 -15.39 -16.59
C ALA A 220 -4.39 -15.09 -16.14
N ASN A 221 -3.44 -15.81 -16.73
CA ASN A 221 -2.02 -15.45 -16.62
C ASN A 221 -1.80 -14.14 -17.36
N LEU A 222 -0.97 -13.29 -16.81
CA LEU A 222 -0.55 -12.05 -17.42
C LEU A 222 0.89 -12.25 -17.90
N PRO A 223 1.24 -11.80 -19.11
CA PRO A 223 2.65 -11.67 -19.47
C PRO A 223 3.34 -10.69 -18.50
N ASP A 224 4.64 -10.46 -18.68
CA ASP A 224 5.30 -9.34 -18.00
C ASP A 224 4.47 -8.07 -18.26
N SER A 225 3.89 -7.53 -17.19
CA SER A 225 2.86 -6.51 -17.25
C SER A 225 3.30 -5.30 -16.46
N GLU A 226 3.14 -4.12 -17.03
CA GLU A 226 3.42 -2.87 -16.34
C GLU A 226 2.19 -2.43 -15.55
N LEU A 227 2.34 -2.26 -14.24
CA LEU A 227 1.34 -1.69 -13.37
C LEU A 227 1.70 -0.23 -13.07
N VAL A 228 0.79 0.68 -13.39
CA VAL A 228 0.87 2.08 -12.98
C VAL A 228 -0.15 2.31 -11.88
N PHE A 229 0.32 2.64 -10.67
CA PHE A 229 -0.54 3.07 -9.58
C PHE A 229 -0.61 4.59 -9.59
N SER A 230 -1.80 5.20 -9.45
CA SER A 230 -1.80 6.65 -9.27
C SER A 230 -1.36 7.05 -7.88
N SER A 231 -0.12 7.41 -7.87
CA SER A 231 0.33 8.34 -6.90
C SER A 231 1.35 9.20 -7.58
N LYS A 232 1.42 10.46 -7.16
CA LYS A 232 2.60 11.30 -7.38
C LYS A 232 3.90 10.67 -6.86
N LEU A 233 3.88 9.42 -6.39
CA LEU A 233 5.05 8.65 -6.01
C LEU A 233 5.82 8.15 -7.23
N SER A 234 5.17 7.86 -8.36
CA SER A 234 5.88 7.48 -9.58
C SER A 234 5.04 7.75 -10.82
N ALA A 235 5.66 8.33 -11.84
CA ALA A 235 5.16 8.23 -13.21
C ALA A 235 5.62 6.93 -13.87
N ASP A 236 6.59 6.25 -13.26
CA ASP A 236 7.18 5.05 -13.84
C ASP A 236 6.33 3.82 -13.53
N PRO A 237 6.04 2.99 -14.54
CA PRO A 237 5.38 1.71 -14.35
C PRO A 237 6.26 0.75 -13.55
N ILE A 238 5.63 -0.10 -12.75
CA ILE A 238 6.28 -1.23 -12.09
C ILE A 238 6.01 -2.49 -12.91
N THR A 239 7.07 -3.18 -13.33
CA THR A 239 6.92 -4.46 -14.02
C THR A 239 6.55 -5.58 -13.04
N LEU A 240 5.41 -6.23 -13.27
CA LEU A 240 4.98 -7.45 -12.61
C LEU A 240 5.37 -8.66 -13.47
N VAL A 241 6.20 -9.54 -12.92
CA VAL A 241 6.67 -10.76 -13.59
C VAL A 241 5.84 -11.95 -13.15
N GLY A 242 5.47 -12.82 -14.11
CA GLY A 242 4.71 -14.04 -13.85
C GLY A 242 3.36 -13.78 -13.19
N GLY A 243 2.77 -12.63 -13.47
CA GLY A 243 1.54 -12.20 -12.85
C GLY A 243 0.34 -13.01 -13.31
N PHE A 244 -0.74 -13.02 -12.52
CA PHE A 244 -2.03 -13.47 -12.98
C PHE A 244 -3.16 -12.74 -12.25
N VAL A 245 -4.32 -12.71 -12.87
CA VAL A 245 -5.55 -12.17 -12.30
C VAL A 245 -6.55 -13.31 -12.12
N MET A 246 -7.26 -13.30 -10.98
CA MET A 246 -8.45 -14.13 -10.79
C MET A 246 -9.55 -13.38 -10.07
N GLY A 247 -10.81 -13.76 -10.27
CA GLY A 247 -11.94 -13.13 -9.57
C GLY A 247 -13.28 -13.65 -10.04
N THR A 248 -14.34 -13.40 -9.28
CA THR A 248 -15.67 -13.88 -9.63
C THR A 248 -16.37 -12.90 -10.56
N LEU A 249 -16.76 -13.35 -11.75
CA LEU A 249 -17.59 -12.59 -12.67
C LEU A 249 -19.04 -12.59 -12.20
N VAL A 250 -19.57 -11.41 -11.89
CA VAL A 250 -20.94 -11.22 -11.41
C VAL A 250 -21.69 -10.31 -12.38
N ASN A 251 -22.82 -10.77 -12.90
CA ASN A 251 -23.71 -9.94 -13.71
C ASN A 251 -24.68 -9.19 -12.80
N GLU A 252 -24.58 -7.86 -12.76
CA GLU A 252 -25.36 -7.00 -11.86
C GLU A 252 -26.48 -6.24 -12.59
N GLY A 253 -26.82 -6.63 -13.81
CA GLY A 253 -27.87 -6.01 -14.63
C GLY A 253 -27.44 -4.71 -15.32
N GLN A 254 -26.56 -3.91 -14.71
CA GLN A 254 -25.90 -2.75 -15.31
C GLN A 254 -24.63 -3.12 -16.11
N GLY A 255 -24.14 -4.34 -15.91
CA GLY A 255 -22.96 -4.87 -16.59
C GLY A 255 -22.37 -6.04 -15.80
N TRP A 256 -21.18 -6.46 -16.20
CA TRP A 256 -20.40 -7.45 -15.46
C TRP A 256 -19.42 -6.75 -14.54
N ALA A 257 -19.32 -7.25 -13.32
CA ALA A 257 -18.37 -6.83 -12.31
C ALA A 257 -17.39 -7.97 -12.00
N LEU A 258 -16.23 -7.63 -11.45
CA LEU A 258 -15.27 -8.61 -10.94
C LEU A 258 -15.18 -8.45 -9.42
N ARG A 259 -15.58 -9.51 -8.71
CA ARG A 259 -15.71 -9.52 -7.24
C ARG A 259 -14.68 -10.41 -6.57
N GLY A 260 -14.18 -9.99 -5.41
CA GLY A 260 -13.17 -10.71 -4.65
C GLY A 260 -11.96 -11.06 -5.51
N ALA A 261 -11.56 -10.13 -6.38
CA ALA A 261 -10.52 -10.37 -7.35
C ALA A 261 -9.15 -10.30 -6.68
N LEU A 262 -8.18 -11.03 -7.23
CA LEU A 262 -6.77 -10.97 -6.86
C LEU A 262 -5.95 -10.68 -8.11
N LEU A 263 -5.00 -9.76 -7.98
CA LEU A 263 -3.87 -9.59 -8.87
C LEU A 263 -2.63 -10.02 -8.09
N THR A 264 -1.91 -11.01 -8.60
CA THR A 264 -0.71 -11.53 -7.95
C THR A 264 0.44 -11.64 -8.93
N GLY A 265 1.66 -11.70 -8.44
CA GLY A 265 2.86 -11.90 -9.25
C GLY A 265 4.11 -11.59 -8.46
N ARG A 266 5.18 -11.24 -9.16
CA ARG A 266 6.49 -10.98 -8.55
C ARG A 266 6.97 -9.59 -8.93
N TRP A 267 7.42 -8.81 -7.96
CA TRP A 267 8.07 -7.53 -8.20
C TRP A 267 9.57 -7.67 -8.03
N PRO A 268 10.34 -7.62 -9.14
CA PRO A 268 11.79 -7.62 -9.07
C PRO A 268 12.27 -6.42 -8.27
N LEU A 269 13.27 -6.62 -7.40
CA LEU A 269 13.81 -5.54 -6.58
C LEU A 269 14.37 -4.38 -7.41
N SER A 270 14.90 -4.64 -8.60
CA SER A 270 15.39 -3.60 -9.52
C SER A 270 14.29 -2.61 -9.88
N GLU A 271 13.06 -3.11 -10.12
CA GLU A 271 11.89 -2.27 -10.42
C GLU A 271 11.47 -1.47 -9.19
N ILE A 272 11.51 -2.08 -8.00
CA ILE A 272 11.17 -1.40 -6.75
C ILE A 272 12.19 -0.29 -6.43
N PHE A 273 13.48 -0.52 -6.68
CA PHE A 273 14.48 0.53 -6.51
C PHE A 273 14.25 1.68 -7.50
N SER A 274 13.96 1.39 -8.76
CA SER A 274 13.58 2.40 -9.76
C SER A 274 12.39 3.25 -9.29
N LEU A 275 11.33 2.58 -8.81
CA LEU A 275 10.16 3.24 -8.24
C LEU A 275 10.52 4.22 -7.12
N ILE A 276 11.43 3.82 -6.24
CA ILE A 276 11.81 4.63 -5.09
C ILE A 276 12.55 5.90 -5.49
N GLY A 277 13.32 5.87 -6.58
CA GLY A 277 13.94 7.08 -7.14
C GLY A 277 12.91 8.16 -7.49
N SER A 278 11.69 7.74 -7.88
CA SER A 278 10.59 8.65 -8.20
C SER A 278 9.79 9.12 -6.97
N VAL A 279 9.99 8.54 -5.79
CA VAL A 279 9.29 8.97 -4.57
C VAL A 279 9.87 10.29 -4.07
N GLU A 280 9.02 11.33 -3.98
CA GLU A 280 9.42 12.60 -3.39
C GLU A 280 9.40 12.58 -1.86
N SER A 281 10.47 13.09 -1.26
CA SER A 281 10.53 13.47 0.16
C SER A 281 10.97 14.92 0.27
N ALA A 282 10.14 15.76 0.90
CA ALA A 282 10.35 17.20 1.01
C ALA A 282 10.60 17.91 -0.34
N GLY A 283 9.96 17.44 -1.41
CA GLY A 283 10.05 18.00 -2.77
C GLY A 283 11.35 17.64 -3.50
N MET A 284 12.07 16.62 -3.05
CA MET A 284 13.23 16.06 -3.74
C MET A 284 13.03 14.55 -3.94
N PRO A 285 13.49 13.98 -5.07
CA PRO A 285 13.51 12.53 -5.28
C PRO A 285 14.33 11.81 -4.20
N LEU A 286 13.97 10.56 -3.90
CA LEU A 286 14.71 9.72 -2.96
C LEU A 286 15.91 9.05 -3.64
N CYS A 287 16.94 9.85 -3.93
CA CYS A 287 18.20 9.39 -4.50
C CYS A 287 19.10 8.69 -3.49
N THR A 288 20.14 8.01 -3.95
CA THR A 288 21.04 7.20 -3.09
C THR A 288 21.85 8.01 -2.09
N ASP A 289 22.03 9.31 -2.34
CA ASP A 289 22.68 10.28 -1.45
C ASP A 289 21.70 10.93 -0.44
N ASN A 290 20.41 10.63 -0.53
CA ASN A 290 19.40 11.07 0.43
C ASN A 290 19.61 10.39 1.79
N LEU A 291 19.51 11.15 2.88
CA LEU A 291 19.69 10.64 4.25
C LEU A 291 18.71 9.49 4.61
N LEU A 292 17.53 9.48 4.00
CA LEU A 292 16.50 8.45 4.21
C LEU A 292 16.72 7.21 3.32
N TYR A 293 17.56 7.27 2.29
CA TYR A 293 17.75 6.15 1.38
C TYR A 293 18.42 4.93 2.04
N PRO A 294 19.54 5.04 2.80
CA PRO A 294 20.16 3.87 3.42
C PRO A 294 19.24 3.03 4.33
N PRO A 295 18.41 3.60 5.23
CA PRO A 295 17.46 2.80 6.00
C PRO A 295 16.37 2.18 5.12
N ILE A 296 15.86 2.88 4.10
CA ILE A 296 14.87 2.33 3.16
C ILE A 296 15.46 1.17 2.35
N LYS A 297 16.69 1.31 1.82
CA LYS A 297 17.43 0.23 1.15
C LYS A 297 17.60 -0.97 2.08
N THR A 298 17.97 -0.72 3.34
CA THR A 298 18.13 -1.80 4.33
C THR A 298 16.82 -2.56 4.55
N VAL A 299 15.70 -1.84 4.65
CA VAL A 299 14.36 -2.44 4.74
C VAL A 299 14.11 -3.30 3.48
N LEU A 300 14.21 -2.72 2.29
CA LEU A 300 13.95 -3.40 1.01
C LEU A 300 14.75 -4.68 0.80
N CYS A 301 16.05 -4.66 1.08
CA CYS A 301 16.92 -5.82 0.88
C CYS A 301 16.59 -7.00 1.81
N ASN A 302 15.76 -6.79 2.84
CA ASN A 302 15.40 -7.81 3.81
C ASN A 302 13.99 -8.43 3.59
N TYR A 303 13.21 -7.94 2.62
CA TYR A 303 11.90 -8.52 2.25
C TYR A 303 11.85 -9.51 1.08
N PRO A 304 12.88 -9.68 0.21
CA PRO A 304 12.81 -10.62 -0.89
C PRO A 304 12.60 -12.03 -0.38
N ASP A 305 11.48 -12.62 -0.79
CA ASP A 305 11.03 -13.94 -0.40
C ASP A 305 10.95 -14.90 -1.59
N ILE A 306 10.99 -14.37 -2.82
CA ILE A 306 10.90 -15.16 -4.04
C ILE A 306 11.94 -14.70 -5.07
N THR A 307 12.09 -15.50 -6.13
CA THR A 307 12.89 -15.15 -7.30
C THR A 307 12.00 -14.72 -8.47
N ALA A 308 12.42 -13.73 -9.26
CA ALA A 308 11.70 -13.25 -10.45
C ALA A 308 11.51 -14.39 -11.47
N SER A 309 12.53 -15.25 -11.55
CA SER A 309 12.58 -16.42 -12.43
C SER A 309 12.45 -17.73 -11.64
N VAL A 310 12.31 -18.87 -12.32
CA VAL A 310 12.34 -20.18 -11.65
C VAL A 310 13.78 -20.45 -11.19
N ALA A 311 14.01 -20.43 -9.89
CA ALA A 311 15.31 -20.70 -9.28
C ALA A 311 15.22 -21.83 -8.23
N GLY A 312 16.37 -22.24 -7.71
CA GLY A 312 16.46 -23.19 -6.60
C GLY A 312 16.94 -22.53 -5.29
N PRO A 313 16.89 -23.25 -4.17
CA PRO A 313 17.11 -22.74 -2.80
C PRO A 313 18.48 -22.07 -2.57
N ALA A 314 19.47 -22.35 -3.42
CA ALA A 314 20.80 -21.74 -3.34
C ALA A 314 20.90 -20.36 -4.01
N THR A 315 19.83 -19.92 -4.70
CA THR A 315 19.79 -18.65 -5.43
C THR A 315 19.26 -17.57 -4.50
N PRO A 316 19.90 -16.39 -4.39
CA PRO A 316 19.35 -15.27 -3.62
C PRO A 316 17.95 -14.89 -4.11
N CYS A 317 17.04 -14.65 -3.17
CA CYS A 317 15.75 -14.04 -3.49
C CYS A 317 16.00 -12.62 -4.04
N ASP A 318 15.41 -12.30 -5.19
CA ASP A 318 15.62 -11.03 -5.91
C ASP A 318 14.30 -10.29 -6.18
N SER A 319 13.19 -10.79 -5.63
CA SER A 319 11.85 -10.29 -5.86
C SER A 319 11.01 -10.35 -4.60
N LEU A 320 10.02 -9.46 -4.53
CA LEU A 320 8.93 -9.57 -3.57
C LEU A 320 7.76 -10.32 -4.20
N SER A 321 7.17 -11.26 -3.48
CA SER A 321 5.84 -11.74 -3.80
C SER A 321 4.81 -10.61 -3.63
N PHE A 322 4.00 -10.42 -4.67
CA PHE A 322 2.99 -9.38 -4.75
C PHE A 322 1.60 -10.02 -4.75
N GLY A 323 0.73 -9.53 -3.87
CA GLY A 323 -0.69 -9.81 -3.87
C GLY A 323 -1.51 -8.57 -3.59
N MET A 324 -2.52 -8.32 -4.42
CA MET A 324 -3.50 -7.26 -4.24
C MET A 324 -4.89 -7.81 -4.48
N ALA A 325 -5.74 -7.76 -3.46
CA ALA A 325 -7.17 -7.99 -3.62
C ALA A 325 -7.83 -6.73 -4.16
N PHE A 326 -8.85 -6.86 -5.00
CA PHE A 326 -9.56 -5.71 -5.54
C PHE A 326 -11.01 -6.02 -5.90
N GLU A 327 -11.78 -4.96 -6.05
CA GLU A 327 -13.14 -4.97 -6.59
C GLU A 327 -13.17 -4.09 -7.84
N ALA A 328 -13.81 -4.57 -8.90
CA ALA A 328 -13.94 -3.82 -10.14
C ALA A 328 -15.39 -3.77 -10.62
N GLU A 329 -15.79 -2.59 -11.08
CA GLU A 329 -17.15 -2.29 -11.55
C GLU A 329 -17.23 -2.25 -13.07
N PRO A 330 -18.43 -2.45 -13.68
CA PRO A 330 -18.59 -2.30 -15.11
C PRO A 330 -18.11 -0.92 -15.59
N ALA A 331 -17.45 -0.90 -16.76
CA ALA A 331 -16.87 0.30 -17.33
C ALA A 331 -16.79 0.21 -18.86
N LYS A 332 -16.23 1.24 -19.49
CA LYS A 332 -15.88 1.28 -20.91
C LYS A 332 -14.45 1.81 -21.08
N LEU A 333 -13.81 1.36 -22.15
CA LEU A 333 -12.57 1.97 -22.63
C LEU A 333 -12.90 3.33 -23.26
N GLY A 334 -12.26 4.38 -22.78
CA GLY A 334 -12.34 5.74 -23.31
C GLY A 334 -11.27 6.01 -24.37
N ILE A 335 -10.81 7.25 -24.43
CA ILE A 335 -9.76 7.69 -25.37
C ILE A 335 -8.36 7.29 -24.89
N ALA A 336 -7.44 7.11 -25.84
CA ALA A 336 -6.02 7.00 -25.51
C ALA A 336 -5.45 8.39 -25.12
N VAL A 337 -4.70 8.44 -24.02
CA VAL A 337 -4.04 9.65 -23.51
C VAL A 337 -2.56 9.38 -23.23
N PRO A 338 -1.68 10.37 -23.45
CA PRO A 338 -0.28 10.24 -23.04
C PRO A 338 -0.19 10.04 -21.52
N PRO A 339 0.87 9.37 -21.02
CA PRO A 339 1.13 9.32 -19.59
C PRO A 339 1.31 10.74 -19.05
N ASP A 340 0.93 10.95 -17.80
CA ASP A 340 1.23 12.22 -17.13
C ASP A 340 2.74 12.44 -17.12
N PRO A 341 3.23 13.66 -17.40
CA PRO A 341 4.65 13.92 -17.36
C PRO A 341 5.17 13.65 -15.95
N PRO A 342 6.38 13.10 -15.80
CA PRO A 342 6.99 12.90 -14.50
C PRO A 342 7.00 14.25 -13.76
N THR A 343 6.35 14.27 -12.60
CA THR A 343 6.26 15.49 -11.78
C THR A 343 7.50 15.73 -10.92
N VAL A 344 8.34 14.70 -10.83
CA VAL A 344 9.49 14.64 -9.92
C VAL A 344 10.77 14.88 -10.70
N ALA A 345 11.69 15.64 -10.11
CA ALA A 345 13.02 15.79 -10.67
C ALA A 345 13.74 14.44 -10.67
N GLU A 346 14.37 14.07 -11.77
CA GLU A 346 15.21 12.87 -11.86
C GLU A 346 16.39 12.96 -10.89
N CYS A 347 16.84 11.80 -10.40
CA CYS A 347 18.07 11.73 -9.62
C CYS A 347 19.28 12.17 -10.46
N PRO A 348 20.25 12.91 -9.87
CA PRO A 348 21.51 13.16 -10.54
C PRO A 348 22.19 11.87 -11.04
N PRO A 349 22.90 11.89 -12.18
CA PRO A 349 23.60 10.72 -12.68
C PRO A 349 24.49 10.06 -11.61
N GLY A 350 24.35 8.74 -11.43
CA GLY A 350 25.08 7.95 -10.43
C GLY A 350 24.52 8.02 -9.01
N THR A 351 23.42 8.73 -8.80
CA THR A 351 22.65 8.72 -7.54
C THR A 351 21.26 8.10 -7.69
N ASP A 352 20.96 7.54 -8.87
CA ASP A 352 19.69 6.86 -9.12
C ASP A 352 19.66 5.52 -8.38
N PRO A 353 18.64 5.26 -7.53
CA PRO A 353 18.41 3.95 -6.95
C PRO A 353 18.32 2.80 -7.95
N ALA A 354 17.86 3.04 -9.19
CA ALA A 354 17.76 2.03 -10.24
C ALA A 354 19.13 1.42 -10.61
N ASP A 355 20.23 2.15 -10.40
CA ASP A 355 21.59 1.67 -10.65
C ASP A 355 22.13 0.76 -9.53
N VAL A 356 21.37 0.55 -8.46
CA VAL A 356 21.81 -0.15 -7.25
C VAL A 356 21.27 -1.57 -7.21
N SER A 357 22.16 -2.55 -7.06
CA SER A 357 21.77 -3.93 -6.76
C SER A 357 21.43 -4.10 -5.27
N ALA A 358 20.58 -5.09 -5.00
CA ALA A 358 20.30 -5.59 -3.64
C ALA A 358 21.49 -6.36 -3.04
N ASP A 359 22.68 -6.29 -3.64
CA ASP A 359 23.87 -6.92 -3.09
C ASP A 359 24.02 -6.43 -1.65
N PRO A 360 24.14 -7.36 -0.68
CA PRO A 360 24.37 -6.99 0.70
C PRO A 360 25.57 -6.06 0.64
N VAL A 361 25.39 -4.83 1.11
CA VAL A 361 26.47 -3.83 1.12
C VAL A 361 27.62 -4.55 1.76
N SER A 362 28.63 -4.94 0.97
CA SER A 362 29.78 -5.61 1.54
C SER A 362 30.25 -4.60 2.55
N ALA A 363 30.19 -4.96 3.83
CA ALA A 363 30.91 -4.23 4.85
C ALA A 363 32.39 -4.53 4.61
N ASP A 364 32.88 -4.23 3.41
CA ASP A 364 34.27 -3.96 3.17
C ASP A 364 34.57 -2.89 4.20
N PRO A 365 35.37 -3.22 5.24
CA PRO A 365 35.65 -2.28 6.29
C PRO A 365 36.19 -1.07 5.56
N VAL A 366 35.49 0.06 5.69
CA VAL A 366 35.99 1.33 5.21
C VAL A 366 37.37 1.43 5.85
N SER A 367 38.41 1.20 5.04
CA SER A 367 39.77 1.28 5.50
C SER A 367 39.95 2.75 5.80
N ALA A 368 39.66 3.13 7.04
CA ALA A 368 40.08 4.38 7.58
C ALA A 368 41.60 4.32 7.54
N ASP A 369 42.18 4.84 6.45
CA ASP A 369 43.59 5.19 6.44
C ASP A 369 43.84 5.93 7.75
N PRO A 370 44.82 5.50 8.56
CA PRO A 370 45.04 6.07 9.88
C PRO A 370 45.39 7.54 9.70
N VAL A 371 44.41 8.40 9.90
CA VAL A 371 44.64 9.84 10.05
C VAL A 371 45.47 9.96 11.31
N SER A 372 46.73 10.34 11.13
CA SER A 372 47.65 10.64 12.23
C SER A 372 47.00 11.74 13.08
N ALA A 373 46.43 11.33 14.21
CA ALA A 373 45.92 12.26 15.21
C ALA A 373 47.12 12.79 16.00
N ASP A 374 47.53 14.02 15.70
CA ASP A 374 48.17 14.86 16.71
C ASP A 374 47.20 15.00 17.90
N PRO A 375 47.67 14.87 19.15
CA PRO A 375 46.79 14.87 20.32
C PRO A 375 46.25 16.28 20.58
N VAL A 376 45.06 16.57 20.06
CA VAL A 376 44.25 17.70 20.53
C VAL A 376 43.50 17.24 21.76
N SER A 377 43.88 17.76 22.93
CA SER A 377 43.12 17.59 24.18
C SER A 377 41.74 18.24 24.04
N ALA A 378 40.72 17.43 23.76
CA ALA A 378 39.33 17.80 23.97
C ALA A 378 38.97 17.54 25.45
N ASN A 379 38.84 18.63 26.22
CA ASN A 379 38.20 18.59 27.52
C ASN A 379 36.70 18.26 27.32
N LEU A 380 36.33 17.00 27.54
CA LEU A 380 34.95 16.63 27.80
C LEU A 380 34.55 17.18 29.18
N VAL A 381 33.82 18.29 29.18
CA VAL A 381 33.12 18.79 30.37
C VAL A 381 31.91 17.89 30.60
N HIS A 382 31.98 17.03 31.62
CA HIS A 382 30.77 16.47 32.24
C HIS A 382 30.06 17.58 33.02
N PRO A 383 28.75 17.84 32.78
CA PRO A 383 28.00 18.78 33.59
C PRO A 383 27.88 18.22 35.01
N LYS A 384 28.61 18.84 35.94
CA LYS A 384 28.54 18.56 37.37
C LYS A 384 27.81 19.72 38.05
N GLY A 385 26.49 19.73 37.95
CA GLY A 385 25.67 20.67 38.72
C GLY A 385 24.23 20.80 38.20
N GLY A 386 23.27 20.94 39.11
CA GLY A 386 21.85 21.11 38.78
C GLY A 386 21.52 22.39 38.00
N ASP A 387 22.45 23.34 37.90
CA ASP A 387 22.25 24.61 37.19
C ASP A 387 22.29 24.45 35.66
N ASP A 388 22.96 23.44 35.11
CA ASP A 388 23.03 23.20 33.67
C ASP A 388 21.75 22.54 33.14
N VAL A 389 21.09 21.71 33.96
CA VAL A 389 19.77 21.13 33.64
C VAL A 389 18.69 22.21 33.65
N ALA A 390 18.72 23.13 34.63
CA ALA A 390 17.77 24.24 34.69
C ALA A 390 17.91 25.20 33.49
N ARG A 391 19.12 25.37 32.94
CA ARG A 391 19.35 26.17 31.73
C ARG A 391 18.81 25.50 30.47
N LEU A 392 18.94 24.17 30.37
CA LEU A 392 18.36 23.38 29.29
C LEU A 392 16.82 23.40 29.34
N GLU A 393 16.23 23.26 30.54
CA GLU A 393 14.78 23.37 30.73
C GLU A 393 14.25 24.77 30.35
N THR A 394 14.96 25.82 30.74
CA THR A 394 14.59 27.22 30.38
C THR A 394 14.68 27.45 28.86
N ALA A 395 15.68 26.88 28.18
CA ALA A 395 15.84 27.01 26.73
C ALA A 395 14.74 26.27 25.94
N VAL A 396 14.28 25.12 26.45
CA VAL A 396 13.16 24.36 25.87
C VAL A 396 11.84 25.11 26.04
N ASP A 397 11.59 25.69 27.21
CA ASP A 397 10.39 26.48 27.46
C ASP A 397 10.35 27.77 26.59
N GLU A 398 11.48 28.45 26.39
CA GLU A 398 11.55 29.59 25.47
C GLU A 398 11.29 29.19 24.01
N ALA A 399 11.81 28.04 23.56
CA ALA A 399 11.60 27.55 22.19
C ALA A 399 10.12 27.18 21.94
N LEU A 400 9.46 26.58 22.93
CA LEU A 400 8.03 26.25 22.88
C LEU A 400 7.14 27.49 22.83
N VAL A 401 7.45 28.52 23.63
CA VAL A 401 6.70 29.79 23.64
C VAL A 401 6.85 30.52 22.31
N ARG A 402 8.04 30.51 21.70
CA ARG A 402 8.28 31.14 20.39
C ARG A 402 7.62 30.37 19.24
N GLY A 403 7.64 29.04 19.29
CA GLY A 403 6.92 28.20 18.33
C GLY A 403 5.40 28.41 18.38
N ALA A 404 4.82 28.50 19.57
CA ALA A 404 3.39 28.78 19.75
C ALA A 404 2.98 30.19 19.29
N ALA A 405 3.94 31.13 19.19
CA ALA A 405 3.74 32.47 18.67
C ALA A 405 3.95 32.58 17.14
N GLY A 406 4.25 31.48 16.44
CA GLY A 406 4.43 31.45 14.99
C GLY A 406 5.81 31.92 14.50
N ASP A 407 6.84 31.90 15.35
CA ASP A 407 8.20 32.23 14.93
C ASP A 407 8.84 31.06 14.16
N GLU A 408 8.94 31.19 12.83
CA GLU A 408 9.47 30.15 11.94
C GLU A 408 10.94 29.78 12.23
N ARG A 409 11.69 30.62 12.95
CA ARG A 409 13.09 30.34 13.32
C ARG A 409 13.23 29.30 14.45
N ALA A 410 12.13 28.97 15.15
CA ALA A 410 12.12 27.95 16.19
C ALA A 410 11.95 26.51 15.65
N ARG A 411 11.58 26.35 14.36
CA ARG A 411 11.28 25.05 13.75
C ARG A 411 12.43 24.04 13.75
N PRO A 412 13.71 24.41 13.46
CA PRO A 412 14.81 23.45 13.48
C PRO A 412 15.10 22.90 14.89
N ALA A 413 14.94 23.72 15.94
CA ALA A 413 15.16 23.30 17.32
C ALA A 413 14.09 22.32 17.81
N LEU A 414 12.84 22.47 17.36
CA LEU A 414 11.75 21.54 17.67
C LEU A 414 11.91 20.19 16.97
N GLY A 415 12.45 20.16 15.74
CA GLY A 415 12.77 18.91 15.03
C GLY A 415 13.88 18.10 15.70
N ILE A 416 14.93 18.76 16.20
CA ILE A 416 16.04 18.10 16.91
C ILE A 416 15.59 17.48 18.25
N LEU A 417 14.65 18.13 18.94
CA LEU A 417 14.09 17.63 20.21
C LEU A 417 13.17 16.41 20.03
N GLY A 418 12.49 16.31 18.88
CA GLY A 418 11.70 15.12 18.52
C GLY A 418 12.55 13.85 18.41
N HIS A 419 13.73 13.94 17.79
CA HIS A 419 14.65 12.81 17.62
C HIS A 419 15.42 12.43 18.90
N ALA A 420 15.78 13.40 19.74
CA ALA A 420 16.48 13.12 21.00
C ALA A 420 15.60 12.38 22.03
N GLY A 421 14.28 12.55 21.96
CA GLY A 421 13.33 11.86 22.84
C GLY A 421 13.19 10.36 22.58
N GLN A 422 13.47 9.89 21.36
CA GLN A 422 13.36 8.47 20.99
C GLN A 422 14.62 7.65 21.32
N ALA A 423 15.77 8.29 21.49
CA ALA A 423 17.04 7.60 21.76
C ALA A 423 17.24 7.16 23.23
N HIS A 424 16.30 7.46 24.13
CA HIS A 424 16.49 7.26 25.57
C HIS A 424 15.42 6.37 26.22
N GLU A 425 15.13 5.22 25.61
CA GLU A 425 14.29 4.18 26.22
C GLU A 425 15.02 2.83 26.29
N LEU A 426 16.08 2.78 27.10
CA LEU A 426 16.64 1.51 27.56
C LEU A 426 17.11 1.64 29.02
N ARG A 427 16.47 0.81 29.87
CA ARG A 427 16.70 0.58 31.31
C ARG A 427 16.44 1.76 32.25
N LEU A 428 15.29 1.71 32.94
CA LEU A 428 15.23 1.76 34.41
C LEU A 428 13.94 1.07 34.89
N GLY A 429 14.08 0.08 35.76
CA GLY A 429 12.95 -0.59 36.42
C GLY A 429 12.39 0.24 37.58
N GLY A 430 11.07 0.22 37.73
CA GLY A 430 10.36 0.54 38.98
C GLY A 430 9.39 1.71 38.93
N GLY A 431 8.10 1.41 39.17
CA GLY A 431 7.11 2.35 39.74
C GLY A 431 5.92 2.72 38.85
N GLU A 432 4.78 2.07 39.07
CA GLU A 432 3.51 2.23 38.32
C GLU A 432 2.82 3.62 38.42
N ASP A 433 3.33 4.57 39.22
CA ASP A 433 2.65 5.87 39.46
C ASP A 433 3.22 7.05 38.66
N LEU A 434 4.38 6.87 38.00
CA LEU A 434 5.02 7.90 37.15
C LEU A 434 4.53 7.88 35.70
N SER A 435 3.96 6.77 35.23
CA SER A 435 3.47 6.61 33.85
C SER A 435 2.20 7.42 33.57
N ALA A 436 1.26 7.48 34.52
CA ALA A 436 -0.02 8.18 34.32
C ALA A 436 0.15 9.71 34.17
N ARG A 437 1.08 10.32 34.91
CA ARG A 437 1.37 11.76 34.81
C ARG A 437 2.21 12.13 33.60
N ARG A 438 3.01 11.18 33.06
CA ARG A 438 3.70 11.36 31.78
C ARG A 438 2.73 11.21 30.61
N PHE A 439 1.86 10.21 30.66
CA PHE A 439 0.81 10.01 29.66
C PHE A 439 -0.15 11.20 29.55
N GLU A 440 -0.61 11.76 30.68
CA GLU A 440 -1.43 12.98 30.68
C GLU A 440 -0.70 14.19 30.07
N ARG A 441 0.63 14.25 30.18
CA ARG A 441 1.45 15.34 29.66
C ARG A 441 1.67 15.24 28.14
N VAL A 442 1.92 14.02 27.65
CA VAL A 442 2.02 13.72 26.21
C VAL A 442 0.67 13.96 25.52
N LEU A 443 -0.44 13.55 26.16
CA LEU A 443 -1.78 13.79 25.62
C LEU A 443 -2.12 15.28 25.52
N ARG A 444 -1.71 16.10 26.51
CA ARG A 444 -1.87 17.56 26.45
C ARG A 444 -0.97 18.22 25.41
N GLN A 445 0.24 17.70 25.20
CA GLN A 445 1.14 18.18 24.14
C GLN A 445 0.56 17.90 22.74
N GLN A 446 0.00 16.72 22.51
CA GLN A 446 -0.60 16.40 21.21
C GLN A 446 -1.90 17.18 20.95
N LEU A 447 -2.74 17.38 21.97
CA LEU A 447 -3.94 18.21 21.85
C LEU A 447 -3.66 19.71 21.62
N ALA A 448 -2.47 20.20 21.95
CA ALA A 448 -2.06 21.59 21.68
C ALA A 448 -1.53 21.79 20.25
N LEU A 449 -1.12 20.71 19.57
CA LEU A 449 -0.56 20.75 18.21
C LEU A 449 -1.62 20.61 17.12
N VAL A 450 -2.80 20.08 17.44
CA VAL A 450 -3.92 19.97 16.49
C VAL A 450 -4.71 21.27 16.48
N GLY A 451 -4.50 22.09 15.46
CA GLY A 451 -5.34 23.25 15.16
C GLY A 451 -6.80 22.84 14.86
N THR A 452 -7.70 23.82 14.86
CA THR A 452 -9.18 23.69 14.83
C THR A 452 -9.81 22.95 13.63
N GLY A 453 -9.01 22.31 12.77
CA GLY A 453 -9.48 21.52 11.62
C GLY A 453 -9.44 19.99 11.81
N GLY A 454 -8.64 19.46 12.75
CA GLY A 454 -8.42 18.00 12.90
C GLY A 454 -9.41 17.27 13.82
N GLU A 455 -10.32 18.00 14.48
CA GLU A 455 -11.11 17.48 15.61
C GLU A 455 -12.08 16.35 15.20
N LYS A 456 -12.60 16.36 13.96
CA LYS A 456 -13.56 15.34 13.48
C LYS A 456 -12.90 14.02 13.10
N HIS A 457 -11.69 14.07 12.55
CA HIS A 457 -10.94 12.88 12.13
C HIS A 457 -10.37 12.15 13.36
N PHE A 458 -9.84 12.92 14.31
CA PHE A 458 -9.36 12.41 15.59
C PHE A 458 -10.49 11.81 16.47
N GLU A 459 -11.68 12.42 16.51
CA GLU A 459 -12.83 11.88 17.24
C GLU A 459 -13.34 10.56 16.62
N GLN A 460 -13.29 10.43 15.29
CA GLN A 460 -13.72 9.23 14.58
C GLN A 460 -12.75 8.05 14.79
N GLN A 461 -11.44 8.32 14.84
CA GLN A 461 -10.40 7.34 15.12
C GLN A 461 -10.50 6.81 16.56
N HIS A 462 -10.70 7.69 17.56
CA HIS A 462 -10.79 7.28 18.97
C HIS A 462 -12.11 6.62 19.38
N ARG A 463 -13.24 6.98 18.74
CA ARG A 463 -14.52 6.27 18.97
C ARG A 463 -14.46 4.79 18.55
N ARG A 464 -13.61 4.44 17.57
CA ARG A 464 -13.43 3.05 17.13
C ARG A 464 -12.56 2.24 18.10
N THR A 465 -11.49 2.84 18.64
CA THR A 465 -10.62 2.18 19.64
C THR A 465 -11.38 1.84 20.93
N PHE A 466 -12.26 2.75 21.40
CA PHE A 466 -13.03 2.53 22.64
C PHE A 466 -14.21 1.56 22.50
N ARG A 467 -14.71 1.29 21.28
CA ARG A 467 -15.81 0.34 21.07
C ARG A 467 -15.36 -1.13 21.02
N ARG A 468 -14.06 -1.40 20.83
CA ARG A 468 -13.51 -2.76 20.70
C ARG A 468 -12.99 -3.37 22.01
N GLU A 469 -12.79 -2.60 23.08
CA GLU A 469 -12.42 -3.16 24.39
C GLU A 469 -13.65 -3.56 25.22
N ARG A 470 -13.96 -4.86 25.25
CA ARG A 470 -14.78 -5.44 26.33
C ARG A 470 -14.00 -5.35 27.64
N PHE A 471 -14.34 -4.38 28.48
CA PHE A 471 -13.82 -4.30 29.84
C PHE A 471 -14.24 -5.52 30.67
N SER A 472 -13.26 -6.37 30.98
CA SER A 472 -13.35 -7.32 32.08
C SER A 472 -13.45 -6.59 33.42
N ARG A 473 -14.17 -7.21 34.37
CA ARG A 473 -14.82 -6.64 35.56
C ARG A 473 -13.92 -6.07 36.68
N SER A 474 -12.68 -5.64 36.44
CA SER A 474 -11.78 -5.14 37.51
C SER A 474 -11.33 -3.66 37.41
N GLY A 475 -11.67 -2.93 36.35
CA GLY A 475 -11.21 -1.55 36.12
C GLY A 475 -11.98 -0.41 36.82
N GLY A 476 -12.41 -0.57 38.08
CA GLY A 476 -13.39 0.32 38.71
C GLY A 476 -12.91 1.75 39.09
N ARG A 477 -11.61 2.07 39.13
CA ARG A 477 -11.13 3.40 39.57
C ARG A 477 -10.60 4.29 38.45
N VAL A 478 -9.96 3.72 37.44
CA VAL A 478 -9.36 4.48 36.33
C VAL A 478 -10.44 5.05 35.41
N GLY A 479 -11.44 4.25 35.04
CA GLY A 479 -12.57 4.72 34.21
C GLY A 479 -13.40 5.82 34.86
N ARG A 480 -13.48 5.86 36.20
CA ARG A 480 -14.16 6.96 36.93
C ARG A 480 -13.36 8.26 36.91
N ARG A 481 -12.03 8.19 36.95
CA ARG A 481 -11.16 9.39 36.86
C ARG A 481 -11.14 9.98 35.46
N VAL A 482 -11.12 9.13 34.42
CA VAL A 482 -11.17 9.57 33.02
C VAL A 482 -12.51 10.25 32.69
N ARG A 483 -13.65 9.65 33.09
CA ARG A 483 -14.97 10.30 32.93
C ARG A 483 -15.08 11.62 33.69
N ALA A 484 -14.52 11.70 34.91
CA ALA A 484 -14.51 12.93 35.68
C ALA A 484 -13.61 14.02 35.06
N GLY A 485 -12.51 13.64 34.38
CA GLY A 485 -11.66 14.55 33.62
C GLY A 485 -12.37 15.10 32.39
N LEU A 486 -12.98 14.23 31.58
CA LEU A 486 -13.75 14.61 30.39
C LEU A 486 -14.96 15.49 30.74
N ALA A 487 -15.67 15.19 31.83
CA ALA A 487 -16.79 16.00 32.29
C ALA A 487 -16.35 17.42 32.72
N ARG A 488 -15.15 17.58 33.32
CA ARG A 488 -14.60 18.92 33.67
C ARG A 488 -14.19 19.71 32.44
N VAL A 489 -13.61 19.05 31.44
CA VAL A 489 -13.23 19.69 30.16
C VAL A 489 -14.48 20.14 29.40
N ALA A 490 -15.52 19.31 29.33
CA ALA A 490 -16.80 19.67 28.74
C ALA A 490 -17.47 20.85 29.48
N ALA A 491 -17.46 20.83 30.81
CA ALA A 491 -17.99 21.93 31.62
C ALA A 491 -17.21 23.25 31.45
N SER A 492 -15.88 23.20 31.34
CA SER A 492 -15.05 24.40 31.07
C SER A 492 -15.27 25.00 29.68
N ARG A 493 -15.88 24.25 28.75
CA ARG A 493 -16.20 24.68 27.38
C ARG A 493 -17.70 24.97 27.18
N GLY A 494 -18.49 25.01 28.26
CA GLY A 494 -19.92 25.35 28.19
C GLY A 494 -20.79 24.31 27.48
N ILE A 495 -20.31 23.07 27.33
CA ILE A 495 -21.06 21.99 26.66
C ILE A 495 -22.03 21.38 27.67
N VAL A 496 -23.33 21.64 27.51
CA VAL A 496 -24.39 21.05 28.34
C VAL A 496 -24.80 19.70 27.73
N PRO A 497 -24.79 18.58 28.50
CA PRO A 497 -25.28 17.30 28.00
C PRO A 497 -26.78 17.40 27.70
N ARG A 498 -27.18 16.91 26.52
CA ARG A 498 -28.57 16.80 26.11
C ARG A 498 -29.20 15.59 26.80
N GLU A 499 -30.29 15.77 27.55
CA GLU A 499 -31.10 14.68 28.08
C GLU A 499 -31.85 14.04 26.89
N ASP A 500 -31.58 12.75 26.64
CA ASP A 500 -32.35 11.95 25.69
C ASP A 500 -33.49 11.26 26.46
N ASP A 501 -34.73 11.61 26.10
CA ASP A 501 -35.95 10.95 26.54
C ASP A 501 -36.02 9.54 25.94
N GLY A 502 -36.03 8.52 26.80
CA GLY A 502 -36.18 7.13 26.40
C GLY A 502 -37.62 6.79 26.07
N GLU A 503 -37.91 6.46 24.81
CA GLU A 503 -39.12 5.73 24.41
C GLU A 503 -38.87 4.22 24.41
N ASP A 504 -39.58 3.53 25.30
CA ASP A 504 -39.69 2.07 25.37
C ASP A 504 -40.50 1.52 24.19
N HIS A 505 -39.92 0.59 23.43
CA HIS A 505 -40.67 -0.28 22.52
C HIS A 505 -40.57 -1.75 22.97
N GLU A 506 -41.55 -2.17 23.80
CA GLU A 506 -41.97 -3.56 23.91
C GLU A 506 -42.89 -3.93 22.73
N GLY A 507 -42.68 -5.11 22.11
CA GLY A 507 -43.67 -5.66 21.19
C GLY A 507 -43.16 -6.77 20.26
N ARG A 508 -43.02 -8.01 20.77
CA ARG A 508 -42.89 -9.22 19.94
C ARG A 508 -44.03 -10.19 20.30
N PRO A 509 -44.97 -10.52 19.38
CA PRO A 509 -45.95 -11.56 19.64
C PRO A 509 -45.38 -12.95 19.28
N LYS A 510 -45.63 -13.92 20.16
CA LYS A 510 -45.56 -15.35 19.85
C LYS A 510 -46.93 -15.81 19.35
N GLY A 511 -46.96 -16.50 18.22
CA GLY A 511 -48.07 -17.33 17.73
C GLY A 511 -47.50 -18.29 16.68
N ARG A 512 -47.34 -19.57 17.03
CA ARG A 512 -48.26 -20.71 16.85
C ARG A 512 -48.05 -21.40 15.50
#